data_AF-A0A6L7LF22-F1
#
_entry.id   AF-A0A6L7LF22-F1
#
_cell.length_a   1.000
_cell.length_b   1.000
_cell.length_c   1.000
_cell.angle_alpha   90.00
_cell.angle_beta   90.00
_cell.angle_gamma   90.00
#
_symmetry.space_group_name_H-M   'P 1'
#
loop_
_entity.id
_entity.type
_entity.pdbx_description
1 polymer ?
#
loop_
_entity_poly.entity_id
_entity_poly.type
_entity_poly.pdbx_seq_one_letter_code
_entity_poly.pdbx_strand_id
1 'polypeptide(L)'
;MVGKRCVALLMALMALAILGCSSDPDVVGVRGRSIEIHAKRPVVAEKLTYQAPGNEFYVFRPKASNRQMAAVCVTVVNRTSTVMPLEINPEAARLGNRRGERIPASDPFERSAIVEATDEASVLRDTGDEED
;
A
#
# COMPACT_ATOMS: atom_id res chain seq x y z
N MET A 1 -40.90 -27.08 23.85
CA MET A 1 -39.96 -27.24 22.70
C MET A 1 -39.39 -25.93 22.15
N VAL A 2 -39.89 -24.74 22.55
CA VAL A 2 -39.42 -23.43 22.02
C VAL A 2 -38.02 -23.05 22.52
N GLY A 3 -37.71 -23.28 23.80
CA GLY A 3 -36.42 -22.88 24.40
C GLY A 3 -35.20 -23.56 23.78
N LYS A 4 -35.28 -24.86 23.43
CA LYS A 4 -34.16 -25.59 22.81
C LYS A 4 -33.85 -25.09 21.38
N ARG A 5 -34.87 -24.64 20.64
CA ARG A 5 -34.71 -24.08 19.29
C ARG A 5 -34.11 -22.69 19.32
N CYS A 6 -34.53 -21.85 20.27
CA CYS A 6 -33.92 -20.52 20.47
C CYS A 6 -32.46 -20.62 20.93
N VAL A 7 -32.15 -21.54 21.85
CA VAL A 7 -30.76 -21.74 22.33
C VAL A 7 -29.86 -22.29 21.21
N ALA A 8 -30.36 -23.21 20.39
CA ALA A 8 -29.61 -23.71 19.23
C ALA A 8 -29.35 -22.61 18.19
N LEU A 9 -30.34 -21.73 17.95
CA LEU A 9 -30.20 -20.59 17.04
C LEU A 9 -29.18 -19.57 17.56
N LEU A 10 -29.19 -19.29 18.87
CA LEU A 10 -28.24 -18.37 19.51
C LEU A 10 -26.81 -18.89 19.47
N MET A 11 -26.62 -20.20 19.71
CA MET A 11 -25.31 -20.85 19.60
C MET A 11 -24.79 -20.86 18.17
N ALA A 12 -25.67 -21.08 17.18
CA ALA A 12 -25.31 -20.99 15.77
C ALA A 12 -24.89 -19.56 15.38
N LEU A 13 -25.62 -18.53 15.83
CA LEU A 13 -25.27 -17.13 15.58
C LEU A 13 -23.92 -16.75 16.22
N MET A 14 -23.65 -17.23 17.44
CA MET A 14 -22.36 -17.01 18.09
C MET A 14 -21.21 -17.70 17.34
N ALA A 15 -21.42 -18.92 16.84
CA ALA A 15 -20.41 -19.63 16.05
C ALA A 15 -20.10 -18.91 14.71
N LEU A 16 -21.12 -18.34 14.05
CA LEU A 16 -20.96 -17.51 12.85
C LEU A 16 -20.22 -16.20 13.14
N ALA A 17 -20.41 -15.59 14.30
CA ALA A 17 -19.72 -14.37 14.69
C ALA A 17 -18.20 -14.59 14.93
N ILE A 18 -17.79 -15.78 15.35
CA ILE A 18 -16.37 -16.13 15.58
C ILE A 18 -15.65 -16.43 14.25
N LEU A 19 -16.38 -16.87 13.22
CA LEU A 19 -15.86 -17.09 11.86
C LEU A 19 -15.70 -15.79 11.06
N GLY A 20 -16.21 -14.66 11.56
CA GLY A 20 -15.90 -13.31 11.07
C GLY A 20 -14.49 -12.91 11.44
N CYS A 21 -13.51 -13.65 10.94
CA CYS A 21 -12.08 -13.45 11.16
C CYS A 21 -11.70 -12.07 10.63
N SER A 22 -11.26 -11.20 11.54
CA SER A 22 -10.80 -9.84 11.26
C SER A 22 -9.46 -9.88 10.53
N SER A 23 -9.47 -9.96 9.20
CA SER A 23 -8.33 -9.51 8.43
C SER A 23 -8.30 -7.99 8.50
N ASP A 24 -7.22 -7.44 9.05
CA ASP A 24 -6.98 -6.01 8.91
C ASP A 24 -7.01 -5.65 7.41
N PRO A 25 -7.61 -4.51 7.03
CA PRO A 25 -7.57 -4.08 5.65
C PRO A 25 -6.10 -3.87 5.22
N ASP A 26 -5.75 -4.45 4.08
CA ASP A 26 -4.41 -4.29 3.49
C ASP A 26 -4.18 -2.87 2.97
N VAL A 27 -5.29 -2.16 2.70
CA VAL A 27 -5.32 -0.77 2.24
C VAL A 27 -5.92 0.11 3.33
N VAL A 28 -5.18 1.14 3.73
CA VAL A 28 -5.67 2.22 4.60
C VAL A 28 -6.06 3.39 3.71
N GLY A 29 -7.34 3.79 3.76
CA GLY A 29 -7.88 4.87 2.96
C GLY A 29 -8.35 6.06 3.80
N VAL A 30 -8.08 7.29 3.34
CA VAL A 30 -8.71 8.51 3.86
C VAL A 30 -9.44 9.21 2.73
N ARG A 31 -10.73 9.50 2.96
CA ARG A 31 -11.59 10.17 2.01
C ARG A 31 -11.88 11.60 2.45
N GLY A 32 -11.52 12.56 1.62
CA GLY A 32 -11.93 13.95 1.72
C GLY A 32 -13.15 14.27 0.84
N ARG A 33 -13.44 15.57 0.68
CA ARG A 33 -14.55 16.05 -0.15
C ARG A 33 -14.34 15.75 -1.64
N SER A 34 -13.10 15.94 -2.13
CA SER A 34 -12.77 15.81 -3.55
C SER A 34 -11.63 14.84 -3.84
N ILE A 35 -10.84 14.50 -2.84
CA ILE A 35 -9.67 13.62 -2.97
C ILE A 35 -9.85 12.44 -2.03
N GLU A 36 -9.51 11.27 -2.52
CA GLU A 36 -9.39 10.04 -1.75
C GLU A 36 -7.96 9.50 -1.91
N ILE A 37 -7.36 9.11 -0.79
CA ILE A 37 -5.99 8.60 -0.74
C ILE A 37 -6.05 7.21 -0.16
N HIS A 38 -5.53 6.23 -0.88
CA HIS A 38 -5.38 4.85 -0.44
C HIS A 38 -3.89 4.54 -0.31
N ALA A 39 -3.50 3.83 0.74
CA ALA A 39 -2.14 3.39 0.93
C ALA A 39 -2.12 1.92 1.35
N LYS A 40 -1.35 1.09 0.64
CA LYS A 40 -1.07 -0.29 1.04
C LYS A 40 -0.08 -0.30 2.20
N ARG A 41 -0.04 -1.40 2.96
CA ARG A 41 0.97 -1.58 4.02
C ARG A 41 2.40 -1.43 3.44
N PRO A 42 3.32 -0.79 4.18
CA PRO A 42 4.69 -0.66 3.73
C PRO A 42 5.35 -2.03 3.54
N VAL A 43 5.99 -2.23 2.40
CA VAL A 43 6.83 -3.40 2.12
C VAL A 43 8.27 -3.03 2.47
N VAL A 44 8.89 -3.80 3.36
CA VAL A 44 10.30 -3.62 3.72
C VAL A 44 11.17 -4.43 2.78
N ALA A 45 12.13 -3.79 2.11
CA ALA A 45 12.98 -4.43 1.13
C ALA A 45 14.43 -3.92 1.19
N GLU A 46 15.36 -4.79 0.83
CA GLU A 46 16.80 -4.46 0.68
C GLU A 46 17.15 -4.00 -0.74
N LYS A 47 16.26 -4.28 -1.70
CA LYS A 47 16.37 -3.89 -3.10
C LYS A 47 14.96 -3.60 -3.62
N LEU A 48 14.80 -2.48 -4.31
CA LEU A 48 13.58 -2.15 -5.05
C LEU A 48 13.91 -2.10 -6.53
N THR A 49 12.98 -2.56 -7.36
CA THR A 49 13.14 -2.49 -8.81
C THR A 49 11.86 -1.96 -9.39
N TYR A 50 12.00 -0.96 -10.26
CA TYR A 50 10.88 -0.31 -10.89
C TYR A 50 11.20 -0.06 -12.36
N GLN A 51 10.16 0.02 -13.16
CA GLN A 51 10.26 0.26 -14.58
C GLN A 51 9.89 1.70 -14.87
N ALA A 52 10.75 2.43 -15.57
CA ALA A 52 10.46 3.80 -15.98
C ALA A 52 9.67 3.82 -17.31
N PRO A 53 9.03 4.95 -17.64
CA PRO A 53 8.51 5.17 -18.99
C PRO A 53 9.65 5.01 -20.01
N GLY A 54 9.52 4.06 -20.94
CA GLY A 54 10.59 3.71 -21.89
C GLY A 54 11.16 2.30 -21.77
N ASN A 55 10.59 1.47 -20.89
CA ASN A 55 10.93 0.04 -20.73
C ASN A 55 12.30 -0.22 -20.07
N GLU A 56 12.93 0.82 -19.51
CA GLU A 56 14.15 0.72 -18.72
C GLU A 56 13.84 0.26 -17.29
N PHE A 57 14.67 -0.63 -16.75
CA PHE A 57 14.57 -1.09 -15.37
C PHE A 57 15.61 -0.41 -14.49
N TYR A 58 15.15 0.06 -13.35
CA TYR A 58 15.94 0.78 -12.37
C TYR A 58 15.96 0.00 -11.06
N VAL A 59 17.14 -0.14 -10.48
CA VAL A 59 17.31 -0.71 -9.15
C VAL A 59 17.70 0.36 -8.16
N PHE A 60 16.93 0.43 -7.07
CA PHE A 60 17.20 1.29 -5.92
C PHE A 60 17.66 0.45 -4.73
N ARG A 61 18.76 0.85 -4.10
CA ARG A 61 19.36 0.18 -2.94
C ARG A 61 19.62 1.17 -1.80
N PRO A 62 19.56 0.73 -0.53
CA PRO A 62 19.91 1.56 0.61
C PRO A 62 21.39 1.97 0.53
N LYS A 63 21.69 3.19 0.99
CA LYS A 63 23.08 3.73 0.98
C LYS A 63 24.06 2.91 1.84
N ALA A 64 23.57 2.19 2.84
CA ALA A 64 24.38 1.39 3.74
C ALA A 64 23.76 0.00 3.89
N SER A 65 24.59 -1.04 3.97
CA SER A 65 24.17 -2.45 4.05
C SER A 65 23.37 -2.79 5.32
N ASN A 66 23.44 -1.95 6.35
CA ASN A 66 22.67 -2.11 7.58
C ASN A 66 21.34 -1.34 7.58
N ARG A 67 20.91 -0.82 6.42
CA ARG A 67 19.64 -0.11 6.26
C ARG A 67 18.71 -0.88 5.35
N GLN A 68 17.42 -0.82 5.66
CA GLN A 68 16.35 -1.33 4.81
C GLN A 68 15.51 -0.17 4.29
N MET A 69 14.81 -0.40 3.19
CA MET A 69 13.88 0.56 2.61
C MET A 69 12.46 0.11 2.95
N ALA A 70 11.58 1.08 3.16
CA ALA A 70 10.15 0.84 3.25
C ALA A 70 9.49 1.51 2.04
N ALA A 71 8.86 0.70 1.19
CA ALA A 71 8.15 1.17 0.03
C ALA A 71 6.65 1.12 0.30
N VAL A 72 5.96 2.21 -0.05
CA VAL A 72 4.52 2.36 0.16
C VAL A 72 3.88 2.67 -1.17
N CYS A 73 2.93 1.84 -1.59
CA CYS A 73 2.10 2.11 -2.75
C CYS A 73 0.95 3.02 -2.31
N VAL A 74 0.83 4.19 -2.93
CA VAL A 74 -0.21 5.18 -2.65
C VAL A 74 -1.00 5.45 -3.93
N THR A 75 -2.32 5.32 -3.85
CA THR A 75 -3.25 5.64 -4.93
C THR A 75 -4.00 6.91 -4.55
N VAL A 76 -3.98 7.91 -5.42
CA VAL A 76 -4.68 9.19 -5.22
C VAL A 76 -5.79 9.31 -6.26
N VAL A 77 -7.03 9.45 -5.79
CA VAL A 77 -8.21 9.49 -6.63
C VAL A 77 -8.86 10.87 -6.53
N ASN A 78 -9.02 11.55 -7.68
CA ASN A 78 -9.83 12.75 -7.78
C ASN A 78 -11.28 12.35 -8.06
N ARG A 79 -12.16 12.57 -7.07
CA ARG A 79 -13.56 12.12 -7.11
C ARG A 79 -14.52 13.13 -7.72
N THR A 80 -14.14 14.39 -7.85
CA THR A 80 -15.12 15.48 -8.05
C THR A 80 -14.89 16.30 -9.31
N SER A 81 -13.67 16.35 -9.84
CA SER A 81 -13.39 17.24 -10.97
C SER A 81 -12.72 16.51 -12.12
N THR A 82 -13.43 16.44 -13.24
CA THR A 82 -12.90 16.06 -14.56
C THR A 82 -12.03 17.16 -15.18
N VAL A 83 -11.99 18.36 -14.58
CA VAL A 83 -11.40 19.56 -15.21
C VAL A 83 -10.18 20.11 -14.44
N MET A 84 -10.06 19.86 -13.13
CA MET A 84 -8.88 20.32 -12.38
C MET A 84 -7.73 19.30 -12.47
N PRO A 85 -6.56 19.72 -12.99
CA PRO A 85 -5.37 18.88 -12.94
C PRO A 85 -4.93 18.67 -11.48
N LEU A 86 -4.59 17.42 -11.14
CA LEU A 86 -4.04 17.06 -9.84
C LEU A 86 -2.52 17.07 -9.94
N GLU A 87 -1.87 17.93 -9.16
CA GLU A 87 -0.42 17.92 -9.01
C GLU A 87 -0.05 17.19 -7.71
N ILE A 88 0.82 16.18 -7.82
CA ILE A 88 1.33 15.43 -6.67
C ILE A 88 2.75 15.91 -6.40
N ASN A 89 2.95 16.56 -5.25
CA ASN A 89 4.28 16.93 -4.79
C ASN A 89 4.91 15.78 -3.96
N PRO A 90 5.92 15.07 -4.48
CA PRO A 90 6.55 13.95 -3.77
C PRO A 90 7.33 14.39 -2.53
N GLU A 91 7.81 15.64 -2.47
CA GLU A 91 8.58 16.15 -1.34
C GLU A 91 7.74 16.27 -0.06
N ALA A 92 6.41 16.32 -0.18
CA ALA A 92 5.50 16.33 0.95
C ALA A 92 5.33 14.95 1.60
N ALA A 93 5.73 13.87 0.92
CA ALA A 93 5.58 12.51 1.43
C ALA A 93 6.54 12.24 2.61
N ARG A 94 5.98 11.75 3.71
CA ARG A 94 6.71 11.44 4.95
C ARG A 94 6.22 10.12 5.53
N LEU A 95 7.15 9.23 5.89
CA LEU A 95 6.83 7.98 6.58
C LEU A 95 7.06 8.15 8.09
N GLY A 96 5.99 7.98 8.87
CA GLY A 96 6.06 8.03 10.33
C GLY A 96 6.56 6.70 10.92
N ASN A 97 7.44 6.75 11.92
CA ASN A 97 7.75 5.58 12.74
C ASN A 97 6.95 5.57 14.05
N ARG A 98 6.97 4.44 14.79
CA ARG A 98 6.27 4.29 16.08
C ARG A 98 6.73 5.31 17.14
N ARG A 99 7.90 5.91 16.98
CA ARG A 99 8.45 6.93 17.90
C ARG A 99 8.04 8.35 17.54
N GLY A 100 7.19 8.53 16.51
CA GLY A 100 6.70 9.83 16.05
C GLY A 100 7.64 10.58 15.12
N GLU A 101 8.80 10.00 14.78
CA GLU A 101 9.71 10.57 13.78
C GLU A 101 9.11 10.43 12.38
N ARG A 102 9.34 11.43 11.53
CA ARG A 102 8.86 11.47 10.14
C ARG A 102 10.04 11.49 9.19
N ILE A 103 10.21 10.43 8.42
CA ILE A 103 11.31 10.24 7.48
C ILE A 103 10.86 10.71 6.09
N PRO A 104 11.64 11.56 5.38
CA PRO A 104 11.33 11.96 4.01
C PRO A 104 11.38 10.80 3.02
N ALA A 105 10.52 10.86 1.99
CA ALA A 105 10.65 9.99 0.84
C ALA A 105 12.01 10.24 0.16
N SER A 106 12.65 9.17 -0.31
CA SER A 106 13.86 9.26 -1.12
C SER A 106 13.48 9.32 -2.59
N ASP A 107 14.15 10.17 -3.37
CA ASP A 107 14.04 10.12 -4.83
C ASP A 107 14.74 8.85 -5.34
N PRO A 108 14.02 7.94 -6.00
CA PRO A 108 14.62 6.74 -6.53
C PRO A 108 15.55 7.04 -7.73
N PHE A 109 15.29 8.08 -8.52
CA PHE A 109 16.05 8.43 -9.73
C PHE A 109 17.41 9.05 -9.44
N GLU A 110 17.55 9.77 -8.32
CA GLU A 110 18.85 10.32 -7.90
C GLU A 110 19.91 9.24 -7.66
N ARG A 111 19.50 8.00 -7.37
CA ARG A 111 20.41 6.94 -6.89
C ARG A 111 20.16 5.57 -7.50
N SER A 112 19.31 5.48 -8.51
CA SER A 112 19.02 4.23 -9.21
C SER A 112 20.12 3.89 -10.21
N ALA A 113 20.46 2.60 -10.28
CA ALA A 113 21.26 2.07 -11.38
C ALA A 113 20.35 1.46 -12.44
N ILE A 114 20.66 1.69 -13.72
CA ILE A 114 19.99 1.01 -14.86
C ILE A 114 20.46 -0.44 -14.87
N VAL A 115 19.54 -1.38 -15.05
CA VAL A 115 19.84 -2.82 -15.08
C VAL A 115 19.07 -3.48 -16.22
N GLU A 116 19.69 -4.47 -16.88
CA GLU A 116 18.97 -5.32 -17.83
C GLU A 116 18.00 -6.25 -17.08
N ALA A 117 16.85 -6.54 -17.70
CA ALA A 117 15.62 -7.05 -17.08
C ALA A 117 15.67 -8.45 -16.41
N THR A 118 16.85 -8.99 -16.14
CA THR A 118 17.07 -10.35 -15.62
C THR A 118 17.11 -10.40 -14.09
N ASP A 119 17.13 -9.26 -13.42
CA ASP A 119 17.18 -9.18 -11.96
C ASP A 119 15.76 -9.26 -11.36
N GLU A 120 15.30 -10.48 -11.06
CA GLU A 120 14.09 -10.71 -10.28
C GLU A 120 14.17 -9.94 -8.96
N ALA A 121 13.27 -8.98 -8.80
CA ALA A 121 13.16 -8.17 -7.61
C ALA A 121 11.70 -7.89 -7.34
N SER A 122 11.37 -7.67 -6.07
CA SER A 122 10.02 -7.40 -5.59
C SER A 122 9.41 -6.21 -6.33
N VAL A 123 8.64 -6.51 -7.38
CA VAL A 123 7.91 -5.50 -8.15
C VAL A 123 6.69 -5.13 -7.34
N LEU A 124 6.62 -3.88 -6.89
CA LEU A 124 5.36 -3.29 -6.41
C LEU A 124 4.48 -3.05 -7.64
N ARG A 125 3.79 -4.10 -8.08
CA ARG A 125 2.68 -3.96 -9.04
C ARG A 125 1.43 -3.63 -8.25
N ASP A 126 0.76 -2.55 -8.61
CA ASP A 126 -0.63 -2.37 -8.25
C ASP A 126 -1.43 -3.36 -9.10
N THR A 127 -1.59 -4.58 -8.60
CA THR A 127 -2.68 -5.44 -9.08
C THR A 127 -3.95 -4.77 -8.59
N GLY A 128 -4.55 -3.95 -9.46
CA GLY A 128 -5.92 -3.52 -9.28
C GLY A 128 -6.76 -4.79 -9.26
N ASP A 129 -7.23 -5.18 -8.09
CA ASP A 129 -8.27 -6.18 -7.97
C ASP A 129 -9.54 -5.53 -8.55
N GLU A 130 -9.76 -5.73 -9.85
CA GLU A 130 -11.08 -5.60 -10.46
C GLU A 130 -11.94 -6.71 -9.82
N GLU A 131 -12.66 -6.36 -8.74
CA GLU A 131 -13.80 -7.15 -8.29
C GLU A 131 -14.97 -6.91 -9.27
N ASP A 132 -15.25 -7.93 -10.09
CA ASP A 132 -16.50 -8.13 -10.86
C ASP A 132 -17.72 -8.35 -9.94
#